data_AF-A0A2A2I0Z9-F1
#
_entry.id   AF-A0A2A2I0Z9-F1
#
_cell.length_a   1.000
_cell.length_b   1.000
_cell.length_c   1.000
_cell.angle_alpha   90.00
_cell.angle_beta   90.00
_cell.angle_gamma   90.00
#
_symmetry.space_group_name_H-M   'P 1'
#
loop_
_entity.id
_entity.type
_entity.pdbx_description
1 polymer ?
#
loop_
_entity_poly.entity_id
_entity_poly.type
_entity_poly.pdbx_seq_one_letter_code
_entity_poly.pdbx_strand_id
1 'polypeptide(L)'
;MPELDPDDPVLTLWKTDDKEWMKQRRLEWKIIEESVFTEASKREIADNKRFFLKGEKKQLVGGWSLYLFTPFTDANEAKLAFFSSIFGRGGREQILISFLKNGMLWGGDMPWIRQSMKAFSQGVLGNEYKAPHCVDFEGKKVRPCEPEWFCMLAVRYGIKVMKGEVIYHGFLECFDYFFSAMEHCGDKPNDLSRTPVAKLINVSEHYLTVKEPDEDALKFAQKVVENKDEMLAIYETWPKSE
;
A
#
# COMPACT_ATOMS: atom_id res chain seq x y z
N MET A 1 20.28 -16.95 -14.69
CA MET A 1 19.32 -16.18 -13.88
C MET A 1 18.94 -17.05 -12.70
N PRO A 2 18.74 -16.53 -11.48
CA PRO A 2 18.24 -17.39 -10.43
C PRO A 2 16.81 -17.76 -10.82
N GLU A 3 16.64 -19.02 -11.23
CA GLU A 3 15.35 -19.69 -11.14
C GLU A 3 14.86 -19.51 -9.71
N LEU A 4 13.54 -19.33 -9.53
CA LEU A 4 12.99 -19.36 -8.19
C LEU A 4 13.42 -20.68 -7.57
N ASP A 5 14.05 -20.60 -6.40
CA ASP A 5 14.40 -21.79 -5.66
C ASP A 5 13.10 -22.58 -5.47
N PRO A 6 13.00 -23.83 -5.95
CA PRO A 6 11.80 -24.64 -5.73
C PRO A 6 11.52 -24.84 -4.24
N ASP A 7 12.52 -24.62 -3.38
CA ASP A 7 12.40 -24.62 -1.93
C ASP A 7 12.15 -23.20 -1.35
N ASP A 8 11.92 -22.17 -2.19
CA ASP A 8 11.56 -20.83 -1.73
C ASP A 8 10.21 -20.91 -0.99
N PRO A 9 10.17 -20.60 0.31
CA PRO A 9 8.96 -20.74 1.12
C PRO A 9 7.82 -19.83 0.65
N VAL A 10 8.08 -18.87 -0.25
CA VAL A 10 7.03 -18.04 -0.87
C VAL A 10 6.24 -18.78 -1.96
N LEU A 11 6.77 -19.85 -2.56
CA LEU A 11 6.03 -20.62 -3.58
C LEU A 11 4.77 -21.27 -3.00
N THR A 12 4.75 -21.58 -1.70
CA THR A 12 3.58 -22.17 -1.03
C THR A 12 2.38 -21.22 -0.99
N LEU A 13 2.57 -19.91 -1.21
CA LEU A 13 1.48 -18.95 -1.34
C LEU A 13 0.62 -19.23 -2.59
N TRP A 14 1.22 -19.80 -3.64
CA TRP A 14 0.52 -20.21 -4.84
C TRP A 14 0.07 -21.66 -4.70
N LYS A 15 -1.14 -21.85 -4.16
CA LYS A 15 -1.78 -23.16 -3.97
C LYS A 15 -2.25 -23.73 -5.32
N THR A 16 -1.33 -23.99 -6.25
CA THR A 16 -1.64 -24.39 -7.64
C THR A 16 -2.38 -25.73 -7.75
N ASP A 17 -2.22 -26.58 -6.74
CA ASP A 17 -2.88 -27.88 -6.66
C ASP A 17 -4.28 -27.80 -6.04
N ASP A 18 -4.65 -26.66 -5.44
CA ASP A 18 -5.98 -26.41 -4.89
C ASP A 18 -6.94 -25.91 -6.00
N LYS A 19 -7.96 -26.72 -6.29
CA LYS A 19 -8.92 -26.45 -7.37
C LYS A 19 -9.80 -25.23 -7.10
N GLU A 20 -10.25 -25.04 -5.86
CA GLU A 20 -11.12 -23.90 -5.52
C GLU A 20 -10.31 -22.60 -5.49
N TRP A 21 -9.08 -22.66 -4.97
CA TRP A 21 -8.12 -21.57 -5.08
C TRP A 21 -7.91 -21.15 -6.54
N MET A 22 -7.57 -22.09 -7.41
CA MET A 22 -7.31 -21.78 -8.82
C MET A 22 -8.54 -21.27 -9.56
N LYS A 23 -9.75 -21.71 -9.17
CA LYS A 23 -11.00 -21.19 -9.70
C LYS A 23 -11.21 -19.73 -9.30
N GLN A 24 -11.06 -19.41 -8.01
CA GLN A 24 -11.16 -18.05 -7.50
C GLN A 24 -10.15 -17.12 -8.15
N ARG A 25 -8.87 -17.51 -8.21
CA ARG A 25 -7.81 -16.72 -8.85
C ARG A 25 -8.08 -16.47 -10.33
N ARG A 26 -8.68 -17.42 -11.06
CA ARG A 26 -9.08 -17.18 -12.46
C ARG A 26 -10.20 -16.15 -12.60
N LEU A 27 -11.13 -16.07 -11.64
CA LEU A 27 -12.17 -15.05 -11.63
C LEU A 27 -11.58 -13.68 -11.34
N GLU A 28 -10.72 -13.59 -10.32
CA GLU A 28 -10.01 -12.36 -9.96
C GLU A 28 -9.15 -11.84 -11.10
N TRP A 29 -8.44 -12.73 -11.82
CA TRP A 29 -7.66 -12.34 -12.98
C TRP A 29 -8.51 -11.67 -14.08
N LYS A 30 -9.74 -12.14 -14.32
CA LYS A 30 -10.62 -11.52 -15.33
C LYS A 30 -10.94 -10.07 -14.97
N ILE A 31 -11.18 -9.81 -13.69
CA ILE A 31 -11.45 -8.45 -13.18
C ILE A 31 -10.24 -7.55 -13.47
N ILE A 32 -9.02 -8.01 -13.14
CA ILE A 32 -7.78 -7.24 -13.36
C ILE A 32 -7.50 -7.02 -14.85
N GLU A 33 -7.71 -8.05 -15.67
CA GLU A 33 -7.50 -8.00 -17.12
C GLU A 33 -8.39 -6.92 -17.77
N GLU A 34 -9.62 -6.75 -17.26
CA GLU A 34 -10.58 -5.76 -17.75
C GLU A 34 -10.34 -4.35 -17.19
N SER A 35 -9.85 -4.20 -15.95
CA SER A 35 -9.73 -2.89 -15.27
C SER A 35 -8.32 -2.28 -15.24
N VAL A 36 -7.25 -3.08 -15.29
CA VAL A 36 -5.87 -2.61 -15.04
C VAL A 36 -5.00 -2.64 -16.29
N PHE A 37 -5.18 -3.63 -17.17
CA PHE A 37 -4.28 -3.89 -18.30
C PHE A 37 -4.82 -3.37 -19.65
N THR A 38 -5.65 -2.33 -19.64
CA THR A 38 -6.33 -1.79 -20.83
C THR A 38 -5.38 -1.34 -21.95
N GLU A 39 -4.18 -0.88 -21.60
CA GLU A 39 -3.14 -0.44 -22.55
C GLU A 39 -1.91 -1.37 -22.62
N ALA A 40 -1.93 -2.48 -21.88
CA ALA A 40 -0.78 -3.38 -21.78
C ALA A 40 -0.63 -4.29 -23.00
N SER A 41 0.61 -4.69 -23.30
CA SER A 41 0.87 -5.62 -24.41
C SER A 41 0.36 -7.03 -24.08
N LYS A 42 -0.02 -7.82 -25.11
CA LYS A 42 -0.40 -9.23 -24.93
C LYS A 42 0.65 -10.06 -24.18
N ARG A 43 1.94 -9.75 -24.39
CA ARG A 43 3.06 -10.40 -23.70
C ARG A 43 3.05 -10.07 -22.21
N GLU A 44 2.88 -8.80 -21.87
CA GLU A 44 2.82 -8.32 -20.49
C GLU A 44 1.63 -8.92 -19.73
N ILE A 45 0.45 -8.95 -20.36
CA ILE A 45 -0.75 -9.59 -19.81
C ILE A 45 -0.47 -11.09 -19.54
N ALA A 46 0.14 -11.79 -20.50
CA ALA A 46 0.45 -13.21 -20.34
C ALA A 46 1.48 -13.49 -19.24
N ASP A 47 2.51 -12.64 -19.11
CA ASP A 47 3.55 -12.78 -18.09
C ASP A 47 2.99 -12.46 -16.69
N ASN A 48 2.19 -11.40 -16.54
CA ASN A 48 1.49 -11.08 -15.29
C ASN A 48 0.49 -12.18 -14.89
N LYS A 49 -0.24 -12.76 -15.86
CA LYS A 49 -1.18 -13.86 -15.61
C LYS A 49 -0.49 -15.08 -15.04
N ARG A 50 0.67 -15.46 -15.60
CA ARG A 50 1.45 -16.60 -15.12
C ARG A 50 1.92 -16.38 -13.68
N PHE A 51 2.41 -15.18 -13.38
CA PHE A 51 2.78 -14.84 -12.02
C PHE A 51 1.57 -14.86 -11.08
N PHE A 52 0.48 -14.17 -11.43
CA PHE A 52 -0.72 -14.08 -10.59
C PHE A 52 -1.32 -15.47 -10.26
N LEU A 53 -1.33 -16.37 -11.24
CA LEU A 53 -1.90 -17.72 -11.10
C LEU A 53 -0.93 -18.77 -10.56
N LYS A 54 0.38 -18.61 -10.75
CA LYS A 54 1.36 -19.68 -10.49
C LYS A 54 2.68 -19.24 -9.82
N GLY A 55 2.87 -17.96 -9.53
CA GLY A 55 4.11 -17.43 -8.97
C GLY A 55 5.28 -17.37 -9.97
N GLU A 56 5.07 -17.74 -11.24
CA GLU A 56 6.11 -17.76 -12.26
C GLU A 56 6.52 -16.32 -12.68
N LYS A 57 7.70 -15.85 -12.26
CA LYS A 57 8.21 -14.51 -12.60
C LYS A 57 9.02 -14.49 -13.91
N LYS A 58 8.67 -13.58 -14.83
CA LYS A 58 9.46 -13.24 -16.03
C LYS A 58 9.95 -11.78 -16.01
N GLN A 59 10.95 -11.46 -16.84
CA GLN A 59 11.80 -10.25 -16.77
C GLN A 59 11.08 -8.88 -16.80
N LEU A 60 9.81 -8.78 -17.17
CA LEU A 60 9.19 -7.50 -17.58
C LEU A 60 8.21 -6.87 -16.57
N VAL A 61 8.05 -7.42 -15.36
CA VAL A 61 7.05 -6.88 -14.42
C VAL A 61 7.70 -6.12 -13.25
N GLY A 62 7.23 -4.89 -13.01
CA GLY A 62 7.65 -4.05 -11.89
C GLY A 62 7.36 -4.66 -10.53
N GLY A 63 8.19 -4.34 -9.53
CA GLY A 63 8.13 -4.97 -8.20
C GLY A 63 6.79 -4.75 -7.49
N TRP A 64 6.22 -3.55 -7.61
CA TRP A 64 4.96 -3.20 -6.94
C TRP A 64 3.75 -3.95 -7.51
N SER A 65 3.68 -4.16 -8.83
CA SER A 65 2.56 -4.88 -9.47
C SER A 65 2.60 -6.36 -9.10
N LEU A 66 3.79 -6.96 -9.11
CA LEU A 66 3.99 -8.32 -8.64
C LEU A 66 3.60 -8.48 -7.17
N TYR A 67 3.97 -7.53 -6.32
CA TYR A 67 3.60 -7.58 -4.92
C TYR A 67 2.08 -7.46 -4.72
N LEU A 68 1.42 -6.54 -5.43
CA LEU A 68 -0.04 -6.38 -5.43
C LEU A 68 -0.80 -7.66 -5.86
N PHE A 69 -0.20 -8.43 -6.75
CA PHE A 69 -0.75 -9.67 -7.28
C PHE A 69 -0.38 -10.92 -6.47
N THR A 70 0.49 -10.78 -5.47
CA THR A 70 0.85 -11.85 -4.55
C THR A 70 -0.32 -12.12 -3.60
N PRO A 71 -0.74 -13.39 -3.42
CA PRO A 71 -1.97 -13.71 -2.68
C PRO A 71 -1.70 -13.89 -1.18
N PHE A 72 -1.21 -12.86 -0.50
CA PHE A 72 -1.09 -12.90 0.97
C PHE A 72 -2.48 -13.00 1.61
N THR A 73 -2.54 -13.71 2.73
CA THR A 73 -3.71 -13.86 3.57
C THR A 73 -3.47 -13.27 4.96
N ASP A 74 -2.21 -13.12 5.36
CA ASP A 74 -1.79 -12.52 6.62
C ASP A 74 -0.47 -11.73 6.52
N ALA A 75 -0.10 -11.11 7.65
CA ALA A 75 1.10 -10.30 7.80
C ALA A 75 2.42 -11.07 7.59
N ASN A 76 2.48 -12.34 8.00
CA ASN A 76 3.68 -13.16 7.86
C ASN A 76 3.93 -13.50 6.40
N GLU A 77 2.88 -13.84 5.65
CA GLU A 77 2.98 -14.11 4.21
C GLU A 77 3.43 -12.85 3.43
N ALA A 78 2.85 -11.69 3.73
CA ALA A 78 3.26 -10.42 3.16
C ALA A 78 4.75 -10.12 3.45
N LYS A 79 5.17 -10.30 4.70
CA LYS A 79 6.56 -10.13 5.13
C LYS A 79 7.50 -11.08 4.39
N LEU A 80 7.18 -12.38 4.37
CA LEU A 80 7.97 -13.41 3.72
C LEU A 80 8.14 -13.08 2.23
N ALA A 81 7.04 -12.75 1.55
CA ALA A 81 7.06 -12.34 0.16
C ALA A 81 7.96 -11.13 -0.05
N PHE A 82 7.81 -10.06 0.75
CA PHE A 82 8.58 -8.82 0.61
C PHE A 82 10.10 -9.05 0.72
N PHE A 83 10.54 -9.87 1.68
CA PHE A 83 11.96 -10.14 1.93
C PHE A 83 12.55 -11.27 1.09
N SER A 84 11.74 -11.99 0.32
CA SER A 84 12.17 -13.09 -0.56
C SER A 84 13.10 -12.67 -1.70
N SER A 85 13.68 -13.68 -2.35
CA SER A 85 14.43 -13.58 -3.60
C SER A 85 13.63 -12.96 -4.75
N ILE A 86 12.29 -13.07 -4.72
CA ILE A 86 11.39 -12.57 -5.77
C ILE A 86 11.60 -11.07 -5.95
N PHE A 87 11.75 -10.33 -4.86
CA PHE A 87 11.99 -8.89 -4.89
C PHE A 87 13.43 -8.59 -4.51
N GLY A 88 14.25 -8.26 -5.52
CA GLY A 88 15.55 -7.64 -5.28
C GLY A 88 15.39 -6.24 -4.66
N ARG A 89 16.52 -5.62 -4.28
CA ARG A 89 16.55 -4.29 -3.63
C ARG A 89 15.67 -3.24 -4.32
N GLY A 90 15.85 -3.05 -5.63
CA GLY A 90 15.04 -2.08 -6.39
C GLY A 90 13.56 -2.44 -6.48
N GLY A 91 13.22 -3.73 -6.46
CA GLY A 91 11.83 -4.19 -6.40
C GLY A 91 11.16 -3.84 -5.07
N ARG A 92 11.86 -4.04 -3.96
CA ARG A 92 11.38 -3.68 -2.62
C ARG A 92 11.20 -2.17 -2.44
N GLU A 93 12.14 -1.37 -2.96
CA GLU A 93 12.01 0.08 -3.00
C GLU A 93 10.79 0.52 -3.82
N GLN A 94 10.59 -0.08 -5.00
CA GLN A 94 9.37 0.15 -5.79
C GLN A 94 8.10 -0.27 -5.05
N ILE A 95 8.11 -1.34 -4.25
CA ILE A 95 6.96 -1.75 -3.44
C ILE A 95 6.68 -0.69 -2.37
N LEU A 96 7.68 -0.31 -1.56
CA LEU A 96 7.50 0.69 -0.49
C LEU A 96 6.93 2.01 -1.02
N ILE A 97 7.41 2.46 -2.18
CA ILE A 97 6.92 3.68 -2.82
C ILE A 97 5.55 3.40 -3.48
N SER A 98 5.49 2.49 -4.43
CA SER A 98 4.38 2.42 -5.38
C SER A 98 3.23 1.52 -4.95
N PHE A 99 3.44 0.53 -4.08
CA PHE A 99 2.36 -0.36 -3.63
C PHE A 99 1.33 0.41 -2.81
N LEU A 100 1.78 1.22 -1.84
CA LEU A 100 0.87 2.04 -1.05
C LEU A 100 0.11 3.00 -1.96
N LYS A 101 0.79 3.80 -2.78
CA LYS A 101 0.14 4.74 -3.69
C LYS A 101 -0.83 4.08 -4.67
N ASN A 102 -0.43 2.98 -5.31
CA ASN A 102 -1.25 2.35 -6.35
C ASN A 102 -2.36 1.48 -5.76
N GLY A 103 -2.11 0.80 -4.64
CA GLY A 103 -3.17 0.16 -3.86
C GLY A 103 -4.22 1.18 -3.45
N MET A 104 -3.76 2.36 -3.00
CA MET A 104 -4.57 3.53 -2.66
C MET A 104 -5.29 4.21 -3.83
N LEU A 105 -4.97 3.90 -5.08
CA LEU A 105 -5.51 4.58 -6.27
C LEU A 105 -6.35 3.67 -7.17
N TRP A 106 -5.93 2.41 -7.29
CA TRP A 106 -6.41 1.47 -8.29
C TRP A 106 -7.02 0.22 -7.65
N GLY A 107 -7.01 0.12 -6.32
CA GLY A 107 -7.52 -1.05 -5.60
C GLY A 107 -9.05 -1.22 -5.64
N GLY A 108 -9.80 -0.25 -6.17
CA GLY A 108 -11.28 -0.22 -6.06
C GLY A 108 -11.97 -1.47 -6.60
N ASP A 109 -11.46 -2.03 -7.70
CA ASP A 109 -12.01 -3.23 -8.32
C ASP A 109 -11.32 -4.52 -7.84
N MET A 110 -10.36 -4.43 -6.92
CA MET A 110 -9.60 -5.58 -6.43
C MET A 110 -10.15 -6.05 -5.07
N PRO A 111 -10.96 -7.11 -5.01
CA PRO A 111 -11.58 -7.55 -3.76
C PRO A 111 -10.59 -7.92 -2.66
N TRP A 112 -9.34 -8.26 -2.98
CA TRP A 112 -8.30 -8.59 -2.01
C TRP A 112 -7.47 -7.38 -1.54
N ILE A 113 -7.61 -6.18 -2.13
CA ILE A 113 -6.69 -5.06 -1.84
C ILE A 113 -6.68 -4.69 -0.36
N ARG A 114 -7.84 -4.73 0.29
CA ARG A 114 -7.94 -4.35 1.70
C ARG A 114 -7.15 -5.29 2.60
N GLN A 115 -7.31 -6.59 2.39
CA GLN A 115 -6.51 -7.61 3.07
C GLN A 115 -5.03 -7.45 2.77
N SER A 116 -4.70 -7.04 1.54
CA SER A 116 -3.34 -6.72 1.09
C SER A 116 -2.68 -5.60 1.86
N MET A 117 -3.38 -4.48 1.97
CA MET A 117 -2.89 -3.30 2.66
C MET A 117 -2.75 -3.59 4.15
N LYS A 118 -3.70 -4.34 4.73
CA LYS A 118 -3.60 -4.80 6.13
C LYS A 118 -2.38 -5.68 6.37
N ALA A 119 -2.20 -6.71 5.53
CA ALA A 119 -1.07 -7.64 5.64
C ALA A 119 0.27 -6.93 5.44
N PHE A 120 0.36 -6.02 4.47
CA PHE A 120 1.54 -5.21 4.22
C PHE A 120 1.85 -4.27 5.39
N SER A 121 0.85 -3.56 5.89
CA SER A 121 0.99 -2.67 7.04
C SER A 121 1.52 -3.44 8.26
N GLN A 122 0.90 -4.56 8.60
CA GLN A 122 1.28 -5.34 9.79
C GLN A 122 2.60 -6.11 9.63
N GLY A 123 2.89 -6.61 8.41
CA GLY A 123 4.01 -7.51 8.15
C GLY A 123 5.29 -6.81 7.72
N VAL A 124 5.18 -5.71 6.97
CA VAL A 124 6.30 -5.03 6.32
C VAL A 124 6.58 -3.68 6.94
N LEU A 125 5.55 -2.84 7.11
CA LEU A 125 5.73 -1.48 7.64
C LEU A 125 5.87 -1.48 9.17
N GLY A 126 4.97 -2.21 9.85
CA GLY A 126 4.70 -2.05 11.27
C GLY A 126 3.78 -0.85 11.56
N ASN A 127 3.52 -0.60 12.84
CA ASN A 127 2.71 0.54 13.29
C ASN A 127 3.51 1.82 13.49
N GLU A 128 4.84 1.72 13.53
CA GLU A 128 5.75 2.83 13.78
C GLU A 128 6.68 3.03 12.59
N TYR A 129 6.82 4.27 12.14
CA TYR A 129 7.81 4.65 11.16
C TYR A 129 9.23 4.39 11.70
N LYS A 130 10.06 3.75 10.87
CA LYS A 130 11.47 3.50 11.19
C LYS A 130 12.36 4.17 10.15
N ALA A 131 13.20 5.07 10.64
CA ALA A 131 14.09 5.90 9.82
C ALA A 131 15.05 5.10 8.90
N PRO A 132 15.68 5.76 7.90
CA PRO A 132 16.38 5.17 6.74
C PRO A 132 17.47 4.12 6.90
N HIS A 133 17.82 3.76 8.11
CA HIS A 133 18.89 2.82 8.40
C HIS A 133 18.43 1.61 9.23
N CYS A 134 17.14 1.53 9.58
CA CYS A 134 16.70 0.67 10.69
C CYS A 134 15.84 -0.54 10.31
N VAL A 135 15.49 -0.76 9.04
CA VAL A 135 14.80 -2.01 8.65
C VAL A 135 15.83 -3.06 8.25
N ASP A 136 16.46 -3.63 9.27
CA ASP A 136 17.20 -4.88 9.16
C ASP A 136 16.21 -6.04 9.31
N PHE A 137 15.92 -6.73 8.20
CA PHE A 137 15.61 -8.15 8.26
C PHE A 137 16.76 -8.83 7.52
N GLU A 138 17.60 -9.56 8.26
CA GLU A 138 18.75 -10.34 7.74
C GLU A 138 19.89 -9.53 7.09
N GLY A 139 20.18 -8.29 7.52
CA GLY A 139 21.30 -7.51 7.00
C GLY A 139 21.05 -6.85 5.63
N LYS A 140 19.83 -6.98 5.08
CA LYS A 140 19.46 -6.41 3.78
C LYS A 140 18.87 -5.01 3.96
N LYS A 141 19.74 -3.99 3.95
CA LYS A 141 19.33 -2.58 4.00
C LYS A 141 18.44 -2.20 2.81
N VAL A 142 17.21 -1.80 3.09
CA VAL A 142 16.29 -1.15 2.12
C VAL A 142 16.22 0.34 2.47
N ARG A 143 16.31 1.21 1.46
CA ARG A 143 16.06 2.65 1.66
C ARG A 143 14.54 2.82 1.85
N PRO A 144 14.05 3.34 2.98
CA PRO A 144 12.63 3.64 3.10
C PRO A 144 12.28 4.84 2.23
N CYS A 145 11.01 4.91 1.90
CA CYS A 145 10.42 6.06 1.26
C CYS A 145 10.35 7.22 2.27
N GLU A 146 10.54 8.43 1.76
CA GLU A 146 10.56 9.68 2.53
C GLU A 146 9.21 9.88 3.25
N PRO A 147 9.21 10.14 4.57
CA PRO A 147 8.00 10.19 5.38
C PRO A 147 7.01 11.25 4.91
N GLU A 148 7.50 12.37 4.36
CA GLU A 148 6.73 13.48 3.79
C GLU A 148 5.79 12.98 2.69
N TRP A 149 6.28 12.04 1.88
CA TRP A 149 5.53 11.53 0.75
C TRP A 149 4.33 10.69 1.20
N PHE A 150 4.54 9.81 2.20
CA PHE A 150 3.44 9.05 2.80
C PHE A 150 2.42 9.96 3.47
N CYS A 151 2.91 10.95 4.22
CA CYS A 151 2.04 11.90 4.89
C CYS A 151 1.17 12.69 3.91
N MET A 152 1.76 13.13 2.81
CA MET A 152 1.04 13.80 1.74
C MET A 152 -0.03 12.92 1.09
N LEU A 153 0.26 11.64 0.84
CA LEU A 153 -0.72 10.72 0.28
C LEU A 153 -1.89 10.50 1.23
N ALA A 154 -1.61 10.22 2.51
CA ALA A 154 -2.64 10.00 3.52
C ALA A 154 -3.57 11.22 3.64
N VAL A 155 -3.01 12.43 3.73
CA VAL A 155 -3.77 13.68 3.78
C VAL A 155 -4.60 13.89 2.51
N ARG A 156 -3.98 13.83 1.34
CA ARG A 156 -4.64 14.14 0.06
C ARG A 156 -5.77 13.16 -0.23
N TYR A 157 -5.53 11.87 -0.08
CA TYR A 157 -6.50 10.86 -0.44
C TYR A 157 -7.53 10.59 0.65
N GLY A 158 -7.17 10.75 1.94
CA GLY A 158 -8.15 10.74 3.02
C GLY A 158 -9.26 11.76 2.77
N ILE A 159 -8.90 12.98 2.33
CA ILE A 159 -9.87 13.99 1.92
C ILE A 159 -10.72 13.53 0.73
N LYS A 160 -10.11 12.96 -0.31
CA LYS A 160 -10.83 12.51 -1.51
C LYS A 160 -11.83 11.40 -1.21
N VAL A 161 -11.45 10.44 -0.37
CA VAL A 161 -12.32 9.35 0.09
C VAL A 161 -13.52 9.91 0.84
N MET A 162 -13.30 10.80 1.82
CA MET A 162 -14.40 11.45 2.56
C MET A 162 -15.29 12.35 1.67
N LYS A 163 -14.82 12.76 0.49
CA LYS A 163 -15.64 13.50 -0.48
C LYS A 163 -16.34 12.60 -1.50
N GLY A 164 -16.11 11.29 -1.46
CA GLY A 164 -16.60 10.35 -2.48
C GLY A 164 -15.96 10.54 -3.86
N GLU A 165 -14.82 11.25 -3.95
CA GLU A 165 -14.10 11.45 -5.21
C GLU A 165 -13.33 10.21 -5.66
N VAL A 166 -12.97 9.34 -4.70
CA VAL A 166 -12.30 8.05 -4.92
C VAL A 166 -12.88 7.02 -3.94
N ILE A 167 -12.75 5.74 -4.28
CA ILE A 167 -13.21 4.65 -3.42
C ILE A 167 -12.22 4.49 -2.24
N TYR A 168 -12.67 3.90 -1.13
CA TYR A 168 -11.79 3.60 -0.01
C TYR A 168 -10.77 2.51 -0.37
N HIS A 169 -9.48 2.75 -0.12
CA HIS A 169 -8.40 1.93 -0.67
C HIS A 169 -7.33 1.49 0.36
N GLY A 170 -7.73 1.25 1.60
CA GLY A 170 -6.81 0.69 2.61
C GLY A 170 -6.03 1.72 3.44
N PHE A 171 -6.49 2.98 3.49
CA PHE A 171 -5.82 4.07 4.21
C PHE A 171 -5.84 3.89 5.73
N LEU A 172 -6.97 3.42 6.28
CA LEU A 172 -7.12 3.14 7.72
C LEU A 172 -6.10 2.11 8.19
N GLU A 173 -5.84 1.10 7.36
CA GLU A 173 -4.90 0.01 7.67
C GLU A 173 -3.47 0.52 7.84
N CYS A 174 -3.14 1.66 7.22
CA CYS A 174 -1.81 2.28 7.31
C CYS A 174 -1.79 3.56 8.18
N PHE A 175 -2.90 3.90 8.86
CA PHE A 175 -3.02 5.17 9.58
C PHE A 175 -1.93 5.33 10.66
N ASP A 176 -1.71 4.31 11.47
CA ASP A 176 -0.78 4.39 12.61
C ASP A 176 0.67 4.60 12.12
N TYR A 177 1.05 3.92 11.03
CA TYR A 177 2.32 4.13 10.35
C TYR A 177 2.45 5.54 9.77
N PHE A 178 1.39 6.05 9.13
CA PHE A 178 1.36 7.43 8.64
C PHE A 178 1.53 8.43 9.78
N PHE A 179 0.79 8.25 10.85
CA PHE A 179 0.79 9.15 12.00
C PHE A 179 2.18 9.22 12.63
N SER A 180 2.79 8.07 12.89
CA SER A 180 4.18 8.02 13.39
C SER A 180 5.20 8.58 12.39
N ALA A 181 4.99 8.44 11.08
CA ALA A 181 5.86 9.03 10.07
C ALA A 181 5.85 10.56 10.10
N MET A 182 4.78 11.20 10.59
CA MET A 182 4.68 12.67 10.63
C MET A 182 5.80 13.32 11.46
N GLU A 183 6.26 12.66 12.53
CA GLU A 183 7.33 13.19 13.39
C GLU A 183 8.70 13.25 12.68
N HIS A 184 8.83 12.54 11.56
CA HIS A 184 10.10 12.36 10.85
C HIS A 184 10.18 13.18 9.56
N CYS A 185 9.18 13.99 9.25
CA CYS A 185 9.20 14.87 8.09
C CYS A 185 10.19 16.03 8.30
N GLY A 186 11.19 16.10 7.42
CA GLY A 186 12.28 17.08 7.43
C GLY A 186 11.90 18.43 6.80
N ASP A 187 10.90 18.49 5.91
CA ASP A 187 10.39 19.74 5.33
C ASP A 187 8.87 19.67 5.14
N LYS A 188 8.18 20.83 5.18
CA LYS A 188 6.83 20.93 4.59
C LYS A 188 7.00 20.82 3.07
N PRO A 189 6.63 19.71 2.40
CA PRO A 189 6.78 19.65 0.96
C PRO A 189 5.93 20.76 0.33
N ASN A 190 6.48 21.39 -0.72
CA ASN A 190 5.83 22.48 -1.44
C ASN A 190 4.37 22.17 -1.85
N ASP A 191 4.00 20.90 -2.01
CA ASP A 191 2.62 20.47 -2.28
C ASP A 191 1.73 20.25 -1.03
N LEU A 192 2.27 19.93 0.15
CA LEU A 192 1.49 19.92 1.41
C LEU A 192 1.09 21.33 1.85
N SER A 193 1.82 22.36 1.39
CA SER A 193 1.37 23.74 1.50
C SER A 193 0.00 23.99 0.84
N ARG A 194 -0.40 23.17 -0.15
CA ARG A 194 -1.67 23.29 -0.87
C ARG A 194 -2.82 22.48 -0.25
N THR A 195 -2.53 21.47 0.58
CA THR A 195 -3.55 20.69 1.31
C THR A 195 -3.03 20.42 2.73
N PRO A 196 -3.25 21.36 3.67
CA PRO A 196 -2.70 21.25 5.02
C PRO A 196 -3.38 20.12 5.81
N VAL A 197 -2.68 19.56 6.80
CA VAL A 197 -3.25 18.63 7.80
C VAL A 197 -4.54 19.20 8.41
N ALA A 198 -4.59 20.51 8.66
CA ALA A 198 -5.80 21.21 9.10
C ALA A 198 -7.01 21.01 8.16
N LYS A 199 -6.79 20.93 6.84
CA LYS A 199 -7.87 20.65 5.88
C LYS A 199 -8.36 19.21 5.97
N LEU A 200 -7.47 18.25 6.24
CA LEU A 200 -7.89 16.88 6.50
C LEU A 200 -8.78 16.84 7.75
N ILE A 201 -8.33 17.45 8.85
CA ILE A 201 -9.08 17.52 10.11
C ILE A 201 -10.47 18.13 9.91
N ASN A 202 -10.56 19.30 9.28
CA ASN A 202 -11.84 19.97 9.02
C ASN A 202 -12.80 19.11 8.17
N VAL A 203 -12.26 18.41 7.16
CA VAL A 203 -13.07 17.50 6.34
C VAL A 203 -13.52 16.31 7.17
N SER A 204 -12.65 15.74 8.01
CA SER A 204 -13.01 14.64 8.92
C SER A 204 -14.10 15.03 9.90
N GLU A 205 -13.98 16.17 10.57
CA GLU A 205 -15.02 16.65 11.50
C GLU A 205 -16.37 16.85 10.82
N HIS A 206 -16.38 17.40 9.60
CA HIS A 206 -17.60 17.51 8.82
C HIS A 206 -18.16 16.13 8.43
N TYR A 207 -17.29 15.21 8.02
CA TYR A 207 -17.68 13.86 7.58
C TYR A 207 -18.37 13.06 8.69
N LEU A 208 -17.99 13.27 9.96
CA LEU A 208 -18.65 12.65 11.12
C LEU A 208 -20.13 13.04 11.27
N THR A 209 -20.59 14.10 10.60
CA THR A 209 -21.98 14.58 10.65
C THR A 209 -22.85 14.08 9.48
N VAL A 210 -22.25 13.37 8.53
CA VAL A 210 -22.96 12.82 7.36
C VAL A 210 -23.92 11.71 7.81
N LYS A 211 -25.15 11.70 7.26
CA LYS A 211 -26.21 10.76 7.68
C LYS A 211 -25.97 9.31 7.26
N GLU A 212 -25.33 9.10 6.11
CA GLU A 212 -25.05 7.79 5.53
C GLU A 212 -23.60 7.74 5.05
N PRO A 213 -22.62 7.76 5.97
CA PRO A 213 -21.22 7.75 5.60
C PRO A 213 -20.79 6.34 5.17
N ASP A 214 -19.80 6.27 4.29
CA ASP A 214 -19.05 5.04 4.05
C ASP A 214 -18.37 4.62 5.37
N GLU A 215 -18.48 3.34 5.73
CA GLU A 215 -18.05 2.85 7.05
C GLU A 215 -16.53 3.00 7.25
N ASP A 216 -15.76 2.78 6.20
CA ASP A 216 -14.30 2.84 6.27
C ASP A 216 -13.80 4.28 6.28
N ALA A 217 -14.39 5.14 5.45
CA ALA A 217 -14.17 6.57 5.49
C ALA A 217 -14.54 7.17 6.85
N LEU A 218 -15.63 6.68 7.48
CA LEU A 218 -16.04 7.09 8.82
C LEU A 218 -14.99 6.72 9.87
N LYS A 219 -14.50 5.48 9.87
CA LYS A 219 -13.44 5.04 10.79
C LYS A 219 -12.16 5.83 10.61
N PHE A 220 -11.80 6.14 9.36
CA PHE A 220 -10.64 6.99 9.09
C PHE A 220 -10.83 8.41 9.62
N ALA A 221 -12.00 9.01 9.40
CA ALA A 221 -12.34 10.33 9.92
C ALA A 221 -12.31 10.35 11.46
N GLN A 222 -12.81 9.32 12.13
CA GLN A 222 -12.75 9.16 13.58
C GLN A 222 -11.30 9.16 14.07
N LYS A 223 -10.43 8.33 13.49
CA LYS A 223 -9.01 8.30 13.84
C LYS A 223 -8.32 9.66 13.65
N VAL A 224 -8.62 10.38 12.55
CA VAL A 224 -8.07 11.74 12.34
C VAL A 224 -8.52 12.69 13.45
N VAL A 225 -9.81 12.70 13.79
CA VAL A 225 -10.37 13.61 14.79
C VAL A 225 -9.87 13.27 16.20
N GLU A 226 -9.72 11.99 16.52
CA GLU A 226 -9.16 11.52 17.80
C GLU A 226 -7.70 11.97 17.99
N ASN A 227 -6.92 12.07 16.92
CA ASN A 227 -5.49 12.44 16.97
C ASN A 227 -5.21 13.89 16.51
N LYS A 228 -6.25 14.71 16.29
CA LYS A 228 -6.13 16.00 15.59
C LYS A 228 -5.17 16.99 16.26
N ASP A 229 -5.16 17.05 17.59
CA ASP A 229 -4.33 18.02 18.33
C ASP A 229 -2.85 17.67 18.22
N GLU A 230 -2.53 16.38 18.29
CA GLU A 230 -1.16 15.86 18.12
C GLU A 230 -0.71 16.00 16.66
N MET A 231 -1.57 15.67 15.69
CA MET A 231 -1.29 15.88 14.26
C MET A 231 -0.97 17.35 13.96
N LEU A 232 -1.70 18.30 14.56
CA LEU A 232 -1.45 19.73 14.39
C LEU A 232 -0.14 20.15 15.05
N ALA A 233 0.10 19.72 16.30
CA ALA A 233 1.33 20.05 17.02
C ALA A 233 2.58 19.57 16.25
N ILE A 234 2.56 18.34 15.72
CA ILE A 234 3.64 17.80 14.88
C ILE A 234 3.79 18.63 13.59
N TYR A 235 2.68 18.90 12.89
CA TYR A 235 2.73 19.67 11.64
C TYR A 235 3.26 21.10 11.82
N GLU A 236 3.05 21.70 12.99
CA GLU A 236 3.59 23.03 13.33
C GLU A 236 5.11 23.03 13.47
N THR A 237 5.72 21.92 13.90
CA THR A 237 7.18 21.81 14.04
C THR A 237 7.91 21.63 12.71
N TRP A 238 7.20 21.22 11.65
CA TRP A 238 7.82 20.99 10.35
C TRP A 238 8.40 22.30 9.77
N PRO A 239 9.64 22.28 9.26
CA PRO A 239 10.27 23.43 8.63
C PRO A 239 9.44 23.95 7.45
N LYS A 240 9.40 25.28 7.29
CA LYS A 240 8.78 25.88 6.10
C LYS A 240 9.74 25.68 4.93
N SER A 241 9.25 25.17 3.81
CA SER A 241 9.99 25.16 2.54
C SER A 241 10.40 26.58 2.18
N GLU A 242 11.71 26.82 2.02
CA GLU A 242 12.27 28.08 1.50
C GLU A 242 11.91 28.33 0.03
#